data_AF-A0A023EE39-F1
#
_entry.id   AF-A0A023EE39-F1
#
_cell.length_a   1.000
_cell.length_b   1.000
_cell.length_c   1.000
_cell.angle_alpha   90.00
_cell.angle_beta   90.00
_cell.angle_gamma   90.00
#
_symmetry.space_group_name_H-M   'P 1'
#
loop_
_entity.id
_entity.type
_entity.pdbx_description
1 polymer ?
#
loop_
_entity_poly.entity_id
_entity_poly.type
_entity_poly.pdbx_seq_one_letter_code
_entity_poly.pdbx_strand_id
1 'polypeptide(L)'
;VRPVGSGPVTGNGPRPVDKPCRCFRTFYPVCGSDNRTYLSKCHLECAMNFYPGLKFVSVDYCPGADKRYVVGDIDPAAFPWSG
;
A
#
# COMPACT_ATOMS: atom_id res chain seq x y z
N VAL A 1 2.77 -8.34 -22.66
CA VAL A 1 1.74 -8.81 -21.71
C VAL A 1 1.75 -7.89 -20.50
N ARG A 2 0.69 -7.11 -20.28
CA ARG A 2 0.57 -6.24 -19.10
C ARG A 2 -0.27 -7.00 -18.08
N PRO A 3 0.21 -7.32 -16.87
CA PRO A 3 -0.67 -7.94 -15.89
C PRO A 3 -1.67 -6.90 -15.39
N VAL A 4 -2.93 -7.28 -15.50
CA VAL A 4 -4.11 -6.61 -14.95
C VAL A 4 -3.98 -6.61 -13.43
N GLY A 5 -4.05 -5.43 -12.80
CA GLY A 5 -4.00 -5.32 -11.34
C GLY A 5 -3.88 -3.91 -10.80
N SER A 6 -4.61 -2.95 -11.38
CA SER A 6 -4.69 -1.57 -10.88
C SER A 6 -6.15 -1.12 -10.86
N GLY A 7 -6.95 -1.78 -10.02
CA GLY A 7 -8.35 -1.45 -9.75
C GLY A 7 -8.85 -2.19 -8.49
N PRO A 8 -9.94 -1.72 -7.86
CA PRO A 8 -10.61 -2.47 -6.80
C PRO A 8 -10.96 -3.85 -7.38
N VAL A 9 -10.72 -4.89 -6.58
CA VAL A 9 -10.88 -6.31 -6.95
C VAL A 9 -12.21 -6.58 -7.67
N THR A 10 -12.17 -6.66 -9.00
CA THR A 10 -13.26 -7.19 -9.84
C THR A 10 -12.89 -8.62 -10.26
N GLY A 11 -12.98 -9.55 -9.33
CA GLY A 11 -12.70 -10.97 -9.60
C GLY A 11 -13.52 -11.89 -8.71
N ASN A 12 -14.44 -12.65 -9.30
CA ASN A 12 -15.20 -13.72 -8.66
C ASN A 12 -14.29 -14.94 -8.39
N GLY A 13 -13.31 -14.80 -7.51
CA GLY A 13 -12.53 -15.89 -6.94
C GLY A 13 -12.62 -15.87 -5.40
N PRO A 14 -12.33 -16.97 -4.69
CA PRO A 14 -12.23 -16.94 -3.23
C PRO A 14 -11.16 -15.91 -2.88
N ARG A 15 -11.61 -14.80 -2.27
CA ARG A 15 -10.74 -13.68 -1.86
C ARG A 15 -9.56 -14.26 -1.07
N PRO A 16 -8.30 -13.90 -1.38
CA PRO A 16 -7.20 -14.23 -0.49
C PRO A 16 -7.58 -13.68 0.87
N VAL A 17 -7.87 -14.61 1.79
CA VAL A 17 -8.51 -14.38 3.09
C VAL A 17 -8.18 -12.99 3.57
N ASP A 18 -9.17 -12.09 3.54
CA ASP A 18 -9.11 -10.73 4.04
C ASP A 18 -8.76 -10.81 5.53
N LYS A 19 -7.48 -11.02 5.85
CA LYS A 19 -6.97 -10.92 7.19
C LYS A 19 -7.14 -9.46 7.53
N PRO A 20 -8.01 -9.11 8.50
CA PRO A 20 -8.15 -7.72 8.90
C PRO A 20 -6.77 -7.26 9.38
N CYS A 21 -6.15 -6.37 8.61
CA CYS A 21 -4.87 -5.81 8.96
C CYS A 21 -5.06 -4.90 10.17
N ARG A 22 -4.83 -5.47 11.35
CA ARG A 22 -4.86 -4.74 12.61
C ARG A 22 -3.50 -4.12 12.85
N CYS A 23 -3.26 -3.00 12.19
CA CYS A 23 -2.07 -2.18 12.41
C CYS A 23 -2.43 -0.96 13.25
N PHE A 24 -1.58 -0.64 14.22
CA PHE A 24 -1.66 0.65 14.89
C PHE A 24 -1.31 1.76 13.91
N ARG A 25 -1.94 2.93 14.06
CA ARG A 25 -1.60 4.16 13.31
C ARG A 25 -0.30 4.78 13.81
N THR A 26 0.75 3.97 13.92
CA THR A 26 2.07 4.42 14.34
C THR A 26 2.86 4.83 13.11
N PHE A 27 3.33 6.08 13.11
CA PHE A 27 4.06 6.64 11.99
C PHE A 27 5.53 6.22 12.01
N TYR A 28 5.85 5.20 11.23
CA TYR A 28 7.21 4.71 10.98
C TYR A 28 7.36 4.41 9.49
N PRO A 29 7.57 5.43 8.65
CA PRO A 29 7.47 5.31 7.20
C PRO A 29 8.44 4.27 6.67
N VAL A 30 7.98 3.41 5.76
CA VAL A 30 8.83 2.41 5.09
C VAL A 30 8.60 2.43 3.59
N CYS A 31 9.65 2.16 2.81
CA CYS A 31 9.58 2.09 1.37
C CYS A 31 9.25 0.68 0.89
N GLY A 32 8.24 0.57 0.02
CA GLY A 32 7.92 -0.63 -0.72
C GLY A 32 8.65 -0.73 -2.06
N SER A 33 8.77 -1.94 -2.59
CA SER A 33 9.37 -2.21 -3.91
C SER A 33 8.53 -1.69 -5.08
N ASP A 34 7.33 -1.23 -4.80
CA ASP A 34 6.44 -0.52 -5.71
C ASP A 34 6.68 1.00 -5.71
N ASN A 35 7.75 1.46 -5.05
CA ASN A 35 8.12 2.86 -4.91
C ASN A 35 7.08 3.69 -4.15
N ARG A 36 6.30 3.05 -3.26
CA ARG A 36 5.34 3.72 -2.37
C ARG A 36 5.83 3.70 -0.93
N THR A 37 5.57 4.80 -0.22
CA THR A 37 5.83 4.87 1.22
C THR A 37 4.62 4.31 1.96
N TYR A 38 4.83 3.46 2.95
CA TYR A 38 3.81 2.89 3.82
C TYR A 38 3.93 3.45 5.22
N LEU A 39 2.81 3.64 5.91
CA LEU A 39 2.76 4.31 7.21
C LEU A 39 3.56 3.56 8.28
N SER A 40 3.60 2.23 8.19
CA SER A 40 4.52 1.38 8.95
C SER A 40 4.77 0.05 8.27
N LYS A 41 5.77 -0.69 8.76
CA LYS A 41 6.05 -2.07 8.31
C LYS A 41 4.80 -2.96 8.35
N CYS A 42 3.94 -2.81 9.37
CA CYS A 42 2.67 -3.55 9.44
C CYS A 42 1.75 -3.23 8.25
N HIS A 43 1.66 -1.96 7.85
CA HIS A 43 0.87 -1.55 6.68
C HIS A 43 1.45 -2.11 5.37
N LEU A 44 2.79 -2.17 5.26
CA LEU A 44 3.45 -2.78 4.11
C LEU A 44 3.20 -4.30 4.05
N GLU A 45 3.36 -5.01 5.16
CA GLU A 45 3.08 -6.46 5.25
C GLU A 45 1.61 -6.77 5.00
N CYS A 46 0.71 -5.90 5.45
CA CYS A 46 -0.69 -5.98 5.10
C CYS A 46 -0.90 -5.93 3.59
N ALA A 47 -0.30 -4.93 2.94
CA ALA A 47 -0.40 -4.72 1.51
C ALA A 47 0.22 -5.88 0.70
N MET A 48 1.23 -6.59 1.23
CA MET A 48 1.79 -7.79 0.59
C MET A 48 0.74 -8.90 0.38
N ASN A 49 -0.30 -8.98 1.21
CA ASN A 49 -1.38 -9.94 1.02
C ASN A 49 -2.25 -9.61 -0.21
N PHE A 50 -2.28 -8.34 -0.62
CA PHE A 50 -3.06 -7.85 -1.77
C PHE A 50 -2.21 -7.71 -3.03
N TYR A 51 -0.91 -7.46 -2.88
CA TYR A 51 0.03 -7.22 -3.97
C TYR A 51 1.12 -8.29 -3.98
N PRO A 52 0.91 -9.42 -4.68
CA PRO A 52 1.93 -10.45 -4.84
C PRO A 52 3.11 -9.87 -5.64
N GLY A 53 4.19 -9.51 -4.94
CA GLY A 53 5.34 -8.83 -5.52
C GLY A 53 5.80 -7.60 -4.74
N LEU A 54 4.99 -7.11 -3.79
CA LEU A 54 5.40 -6.07 -2.87
C LEU A 54 6.45 -6.59 -1.89
N LYS A 55 7.53 -5.85 -1.73
CA LYS A 55 8.64 -6.16 -0.82
C LYS A 55 9.04 -4.92 -0.05
N PHE A 56 9.57 -5.13 1.16
CA PHE A 56 10.20 -4.08 1.93
C PHE A 56 11.54 -3.70 1.29
N VAL A 57 11.79 -2.39 1.14
CA VAL A 57 13.03 -1.85 0.56
C VAL A 57 13.85 -1.14 1.62
N SER A 58 13.28 -0.15 2.32
CA SER A 58 13.99 0.66 3.31
C SER A 58 13.08 1.11 4.46
N VAL A 59 13.69 1.41 5.61
CA VAL A 59 13.02 1.92 6.83
C VAL A 59 12.70 3.42 6.77
N ASP A 60 12.68 3.99 5.57
CA ASP A 60 12.47 5.41 5.29
C ASP A 60 11.53 5.58 4.10
N TYR A 61 11.21 6.82 3.77
CA TYR A 61 10.46 7.16 2.54
C TYR A 61 11.15 6.64 1.28
N CYS A 62 10.35 6.28 0.28
CA CYS A 62 10.91 5.96 -1.03
C CYS A 62 11.51 7.21 -1.70
N PRO A 63 12.70 7.09 -2.32
CA PRO A 63 13.32 8.19 -3.05
C PRO A 63 12.46 8.57 -4.26
N GLY A 64 11.88 9.77 -4.23
CA GLY A 64 11.05 10.29 -5.32
C GLY A 64 9.56 9.93 -5.24
N ALA A 65 9.10 9.28 -4.15
CA ALA A 65 7.68 9.25 -3.85
C ALA A 65 7.22 10.63 -3.34
N ASP A 66 6.03 11.07 -3.75
CA ASP A 66 5.42 12.27 -3.20
C ASP A 66 5.25 12.06 -1.68
N LYS A 67 5.82 12.98 -0.88
CA LYS A 67 5.76 12.92 0.59
C LYS A 67 4.33 13.00 1.13
N ARG A 68 3.35 13.33 0.28
CA ARG A 68 1.91 13.39 0.59
C ARG A 68 1.16 12.08 0.39
N TYR A 69 1.80 11.03 -0.12
CA TYR A 69 1.14 9.75 -0.40
C TYR A 69 1.76 8.63 0.44
N VAL A 70 1.13 8.30 1.57
CA VAL A 70 1.59 7.23 2.48
C VAL A 70 0.51 6.15 2.61
N VAL A 71 0.76 4.97 2.05
CA VAL A 71 -0.20 3.87 2.11
C VAL A 71 -0.47 3.47 3.57
N GLY A 72 -1.71 3.67 4.03
CA GLY A 72 -2.13 3.51 5.43
C GLY A 72 -2.59 4.82 6.09
N ASP A 73 -2.30 5.98 5.49
CA ASP A 73 -3.02 7.21 5.80
C ASP A 73 -4.43 7.15 5.18
N ILE A 74 -5.42 7.68 5.89
CA ILE A 74 -6.71 8.02 5.28
C ILE A 74 -6.61 9.50 4.99
N ASP A 75 -5.68 9.92 4.12
CA ASP A 75 -5.64 11.30 3.69
C ASP A 75 -6.61 11.45 2.51
N PRO A 76 -7.78 12.10 2.70
CA PRO A 76 -8.72 12.34 1.61
C PRO A 76 -8.11 13.17 0.46
N ALA A 77 -6.96 13.81 0.69
CA ALA A 77 -6.20 14.55 -0.32
C ALA A 77 -5.38 13.65 -1.28
N ALA A 78 -5.22 12.36 -0.99
CA ALA A 78 -4.45 11.40 -1.79
C ALA A 78 -5.25 10.80 -2.96
N PHE A 79 -6.56 11.04 -3.03
CA PHE A 79 -7.40 10.66 -4.18
C PHE A 79 -7.50 11.84 -5.16
N PRO A 80 -6.89 11.77 -6.36
CA PRO A 80 -6.92 12.84 -7.35
C PRO A 80 -8.30 13.04 -8.03
N TRP A 81 -9.39 12.54 -7.44
CA TRP A 81 -10.76 12.65 -7.98
C TRP A 81 -11.64 13.61 -7.18
N SER A 82 -11.09 14.39 -6.24
CA SER A 82 -11.82 15.41 -5.46
C SER A 82 -11.87 16.77 -6.17
N GLY A 83 -12.12 16.76 -7.48
CA GLY A 83 -12.40 17.95 -8.29
C GLY A 83 -13.86 17.97 -8.72
#